data_AF-A0A534KWK6-F1
#
_entry.id   AF-A0A534KWK6-F1
#
_cell.length_a   1.000
_cell.length_b   1.000
_cell.length_c   1.000
_cell.angle_alpha   90.00
_cell.angle_beta   90.00
_cell.angle_gamma   90.00
#
_symmetry.space_group_name_H-M   'P 1'
#
loop_
_entity.id
_entity.type
_entity.pdbx_description
1 polymer ?
#
loop_
_entity_poly.entity_id
_entity_poly.type
_entity_poly.pdbx_seq_one_letter_code
_entity_poly.pdbx_strand_id
1 'polypeptide(L)'
;MTGADRGPLLYAYRPIPANPMTVAVLLLGLVVTFVIGPIAAGPEGLWPLGGLCFVPLAAVLVAMVVFKPSPTFVFENGIEISLPLWRRILGERRYYAWSEIRDVYPRSYEVAGSFLSPFASSAGTLVHTGIGLETNEGRRLLVRFTPGSIRAFRAETRGYLEAMLVIRDRFARRGEPMVQTATSFSDDRVLAMQAQAREPLVPITGVFLAFFLPPSIVAAILIVLSVARVELTPVILLLALAVAILPPAASMLRTLRQSERRNQILSELAKYQEHLREDAEAIRPTPETAEN
;
A
#
# COMPACT_ATOMS: atom_id res chain seq x y z
N MET A 1 7.96 -4.68 28.09
CA MET A 1 8.13 -6.04 27.55
C MET A 1 9.58 -6.21 27.16
N THR A 2 10.34 -6.92 27.98
CA THR A 2 11.76 -7.23 27.75
C THR A 2 11.89 -8.26 26.63
N GLY A 3 13.04 -8.34 25.95
CA GLY A 3 13.23 -9.21 24.79
C GLY A 3 13.01 -10.71 25.04
N ALA A 4 13.00 -11.15 26.30
CA ALA A 4 12.75 -12.52 26.71
C ALA A 4 11.31 -13.00 26.44
N ASP A 5 10.31 -12.11 26.49
CA ASP A 5 8.90 -12.47 26.33
C ASP A 5 8.53 -12.82 24.88
N ARG A 6 9.36 -12.42 23.90
CA ARG A 6 9.08 -12.60 22.46
C ARG A 6 9.39 -14.00 21.95
N GLY A 7 10.25 -14.74 22.64
CA GLY A 7 10.80 -16.01 22.17
C GLY A 7 11.81 -15.83 21.01
N PRO A 8 12.32 -16.93 20.44
CA PRO A 8 13.32 -16.88 19.37
C PRO A 8 12.78 -16.19 18.11
N LEU A 9 13.69 -15.52 17.39
CA LEU A 9 13.40 -14.95 16.08
C LEU A 9 13.34 -16.08 15.05
N LEU A 10 12.20 -16.22 14.38
CA LEU A 10 11.96 -17.24 13.36
C LEU A 10 12.26 -16.71 11.96
N TYR A 11 11.94 -15.43 11.68
CA TYR A 11 12.18 -14.83 10.36
C TYR A 11 12.35 -13.31 10.44
N ALA A 12 13.17 -12.76 9.54
CA ALA A 12 13.38 -11.32 9.40
C ALA A 12 13.23 -10.89 7.94
N TYR A 13 12.29 -9.98 7.69
CA TYR A 13 12.10 -9.36 6.39
C TYR A 13 12.53 -7.90 6.43
N ARG A 14 13.39 -7.50 5.49
CA ARG A 14 13.82 -6.11 5.32
C ARG A 14 13.20 -5.53 4.04
N PRO A 15 12.17 -4.67 4.15
CA PRO A 15 11.55 -4.08 2.98
C PRO A 15 12.54 -3.21 2.20
N ILE A 16 12.32 -3.12 0.88
CA ILE A 16 13.08 -2.19 0.03
C ILE A 16 12.89 -0.77 0.58
N PRO A 17 13.98 0.01 0.78
CA PRO A 17 13.93 1.29 1.49
C PRO A 17 13.15 2.36 0.74
N ALA A 18 13.17 2.32 -0.60
CA ALA A 18 12.43 3.23 -1.46
C ALA A 18 11.80 2.45 -2.61
N ASN A 19 10.58 2.84 -2.97
CA ASN A 19 9.89 2.26 -4.10
C ASN A 19 10.54 2.72 -5.43
N PRO A 20 10.63 1.88 -6.46
CA PRO A 20 11.01 2.27 -7.83
C PRO A 20 10.39 3.58 -8.33
N MET A 21 9.12 3.85 -8.04
CA MET A 21 8.45 5.10 -8.45
C MET A 21 9.01 6.32 -7.72
N THR A 22 9.28 6.22 -6.43
CA THR A 22 9.90 7.30 -5.67
C THR A 22 11.32 7.59 -6.19
N VAL A 23 12.05 6.54 -6.56
CA VAL A 23 13.37 6.68 -7.22
C VAL A 23 13.21 7.34 -8.59
N ALA A 24 12.22 6.96 -9.39
CA ALA A 24 11.96 7.58 -10.69
C ALA A 24 11.58 9.06 -10.57
N VAL A 25 10.72 9.42 -9.61
CA VAL A 25 10.36 10.82 -9.32
C VAL A 25 11.58 11.61 -8.85
N LEU A 26 12.44 11.02 -8.02
CA LEU A 26 13.69 11.64 -7.59
C LEU A 26 14.61 11.90 -8.80
N LEU A 27 14.82 10.91 -9.66
CA LEU A 27 15.64 11.06 -10.87
C LEU A 27 15.08 12.14 -11.81
N LEU A 28 13.76 12.14 -12.03
CA LEU A 28 13.10 13.17 -12.83
C LEU A 28 13.27 14.56 -12.20
N GLY A 29 13.08 14.68 -10.88
CA GLY A 29 13.31 15.91 -10.13
C GLY A 29 14.75 16.40 -10.29
N LEU A 30 15.74 15.51 -10.19
CA LEU A 30 17.15 15.85 -10.41
C LEU A 30 17.40 16.36 -11.83
N VAL A 31 16.86 15.71 -12.87
CA VAL A 31 17.01 16.15 -14.26
C VAL A 31 16.34 17.51 -14.49
N VAL A 32 15.10 17.68 -14.02
CA VAL A 32 14.36 18.94 -14.19
C VAL A 32 15.07 20.08 -13.45
N THR A 33 15.50 19.85 -12.21
CA THR A 33 16.12 20.89 -11.38
C THR A 33 17.57 21.18 -11.76
N PHE A 34 18.39 20.19 -12.16
CA PHE A 34 19.83 20.44 -12.43
C PHE A 34 20.22 20.47 -13.90
N VAL A 35 19.34 20.07 -14.83
CA VAL A 35 19.65 20.05 -16.26
C VAL A 35 18.70 20.97 -17.03
N ILE A 36 17.40 20.68 -17.01
CA ILE A 36 16.42 21.40 -17.83
C ILE A 36 16.23 22.84 -17.32
N GLY A 37 16.08 23.00 -16.00
CA GLY A 37 15.89 24.29 -15.36
C GLY A 37 16.99 25.30 -15.69
N PRO A 38 18.30 24.97 -15.50
CA PRO A 38 19.40 25.87 -15.85
C PRO A 38 19.46 26.22 -17.33
N ILE A 39 19.19 25.25 -18.22
CA ILE A 39 19.17 25.49 -19.68
C ILE A 39 18.04 26.44 -20.04
N ALA A 40 16.85 26.25 -19.47
CA ALA A 40 15.66 27.06 -19.75
C ALA A 40 15.73 28.47 -19.15
N ALA A 41 16.48 28.65 -18.05
CA ALA A 41 16.60 29.91 -17.32
C ALA A 41 17.82 30.77 -17.73
N GLY A 42 18.49 30.47 -18.85
CA GLY A 42 19.62 31.28 -19.32
C GLY A 42 19.21 32.72 -19.69
N PRO A 43 20.03 33.76 -19.41
CA PRO A 43 21.39 33.75 -18.84
C PRO A 43 21.46 33.98 -17.31
N GLU A 44 20.33 34.21 -16.65
CA GLU A 44 20.27 34.48 -15.19
C GLU A 44 20.41 33.20 -14.34
N GLY A 45 20.25 32.03 -14.97
CA GLY A 45 20.29 30.72 -14.31
C GLY A 45 19.05 30.45 -13.47
N LEU A 46 19.02 29.33 -12.74
CA LEU A 46 17.95 29.06 -11.77
C LEU A 46 17.96 30.01 -10.56
N TRP A 47 18.96 30.87 -10.51
CA TRP A 47 19.17 31.85 -9.47
C TRP A 47 18.66 33.22 -9.93
N PRO A 48 17.33 33.36 -10.03
CA PRO A 48 16.63 34.31 -9.17
C PRO A 48 15.34 33.77 -8.52
N LEU A 49 14.98 32.49 -8.72
CA LEU A 49 13.79 31.87 -8.09
C LEU A 49 13.95 31.59 -6.57
N GLY A 50 14.98 32.14 -5.92
CA GLY A 50 15.17 32.10 -4.47
C GLY A 50 15.33 30.70 -3.86
N GLY A 51 15.72 29.69 -4.67
CA GLY A 51 15.81 28.30 -4.23
C GLY A 51 14.47 27.55 -4.20
N LEU A 52 13.35 28.18 -4.58
CA LEU A 52 12.05 27.52 -4.67
C LEU A 52 12.03 26.37 -5.68
N CYS A 53 12.88 26.42 -6.71
CA CYS A 53 13.06 25.36 -7.69
C CYS A 53 13.60 24.03 -7.08
N PHE A 54 14.20 24.07 -5.88
CA PHE A 54 14.65 22.88 -5.15
C PHE A 54 13.58 22.30 -4.22
N VAL A 55 12.49 23.02 -3.96
CA VAL A 55 11.42 22.58 -3.03
C VAL A 55 10.83 21.22 -3.44
N PRO A 56 10.50 20.95 -4.72
CA PRO A 56 10.02 19.63 -5.11
C PRO A 56 11.02 18.51 -4.82
N LEU A 57 12.32 18.76 -5.04
CA LEU A 57 13.38 17.79 -4.77
C LEU A 57 13.52 17.53 -3.26
N ALA A 58 13.55 18.59 -2.46
CA ALA A 58 13.58 18.50 -1.00
C ALA A 58 12.36 17.74 -0.46
N ALA A 59 11.17 18.00 -1.00
CA ALA A 59 9.94 17.30 -0.62
C ALA A 59 10.03 15.79 -0.90
N VAL A 60 10.58 15.38 -2.06
CA VAL A 60 10.78 13.97 -2.39
C VAL A 60 11.78 13.31 -1.43
N LEU A 61 12.90 13.97 -1.12
CA LEU A 61 13.90 13.45 -0.19
C LEU A 61 13.35 13.30 1.23
N VAL A 62 12.63 14.31 1.73
CA VAL A 62 11.95 14.25 3.03
C VAL A 62 10.93 13.12 3.05
N ALA A 63 10.12 12.98 1.99
CA ALA A 63 9.17 11.89 1.87
C ALA A 63 9.85 10.52 1.92
N MET A 64 10.98 10.31 1.23
CA MET A 64 11.74 9.05 1.28
C MET A 64 12.16 8.69 2.71
N VAL A 65 12.63 9.66 3.49
CA VAL A 65 13.05 9.44 4.88
C VAL A 65 11.85 9.15 5.77
N VAL A 66 10.81 9.99 5.69
CA VAL A 66 9.58 9.92 6.48
C VAL A 66 8.85 8.59 6.27
N PHE A 67 8.79 8.10 5.02
CA PHE A 67 8.12 6.86 4.67
C PHE A 67 9.04 5.62 4.71
N LYS A 68 10.30 5.78 5.14
CA LYS A 68 11.26 4.66 5.22
C LYS A 68 10.73 3.55 6.14
N PRO A 69 10.49 2.33 5.60
CA PRO A 69 9.95 1.23 6.37
C PRO A 69 10.99 0.65 7.34
N SER A 70 10.54 0.22 8.52
CA SER A 70 11.33 -0.65 9.39
C SER A 70 11.29 -2.11 8.92
N PRO A 71 12.23 -2.96 9.35
CA PRO A 71 12.10 -4.40 9.16
C PRO A 71 10.84 -4.97 9.82
N THR A 72 10.37 -6.09 9.30
CA THR A 72 9.38 -6.97 9.92
C THR A 72 10.13 -8.15 10.55
N PHE A 73 9.77 -8.51 11.78
CA PHE A 73 10.36 -9.65 12.48
C PHE A 73 9.26 -10.59 12.96
N VAL A 74 9.40 -11.87 12.67
CA VAL A 74 8.49 -12.94 13.14
C VAL A 74 9.21 -13.67 14.26
N PHE A 75 8.61 -13.68 15.43
CA PHE A 75 9.09 -14.38 16.63
C PHE A 75 8.16 -15.53 17.00
N GLU A 76 8.63 -16.41 17.86
CA GLU A 76 7.84 -17.54 18.39
C GLU A 76 6.53 -17.09 19.07
N ASN A 77 6.57 -15.98 19.82
CA ASN A 77 5.43 -15.48 20.61
C ASN A 77 4.75 -14.23 20.00
N GLY A 78 5.20 -13.73 18.85
CA GLY A 78 4.56 -12.60 18.20
C GLY A 78 5.23 -12.11 16.93
N ILE A 79 4.76 -10.99 16.41
CA ILE A 79 5.28 -10.34 15.20
C ILE A 79 5.51 -8.85 15.44
N GLU A 80 6.65 -8.37 14.97
CA GLU A 80 6.96 -6.95 14.87
C GLU A 80 6.70 -6.47 13.44
N ILE A 81 5.69 -5.63 13.26
CA ILE A 81 5.27 -5.15 11.95
C ILE A 81 6.16 -4.01 11.44
N SER A 82 6.31 -3.94 10.11
CA SER A 82 6.98 -2.83 9.44
C SER A 82 6.15 -1.54 9.57
N LEU A 83 6.77 -0.48 10.11
CA LEU A 83 6.18 0.86 10.17
C LEU A 83 7.10 1.90 9.50
N PRO A 84 6.53 2.90 8.79
CA PRO A 84 7.28 4.05 8.30
C PRO A 84 7.85 4.87 9.48
N LEU A 85 8.92 5.63 9.22
CA LEU A 85 9.63 6.40 10.24
C LEU A 85 8.70 7.33 11.03
N TRP A 86 7.78 8.04 10.39
CA TRP A 86 6.88 8.96 11.11
C TRP A 86 6.00 8.27 12.15
N ARG A 87 5.47 7.07 11.84
CA ARG A 87 4.68 6.28 12.80
C ARG A 87 5.52 5.79 13.97
N ARG A 88 6.79 5.50 13.71
CA ARG A 88 7.76 5.13 14.76
C ARG A 88 8.07 6.30 15.67
N ILE A 89 8.22 7.51 15.11
CA ILE A 89 8.43 8.74 15.89
C ILE A 89 7.20 9.04 16.75
N LEU A 90 5.99 8.78 16.25
CA LEU A 90 4.74 8.89 17.03
C LEU A 90 4.56 7.79 18.08
N GLY A 91 5.52 6.86 18.22
CA GLY A 91 5.46 5.78 19.21
C GLY A 91 4.39 4.72 18.91
N GLU A 92 3.95 4.60 17.64
CA GLU A 92 2.93 3.60 17.29
C GLU A 92 3.45 2.18 17.60
N ARG A 93 2.57 1.36 18.20
CA ARG A 93 2.87 -0.02 18.58
C ARG A 93 3.30 -0.84 17.36
N ARG A 94 4.42 -1.56 17.50
CA ARG A 94 5.00 -2.40 16.43
C ARG A 94 4.88 -3.89 16.71
N TYR A 95 5.03 -4.28 17.96
CA TYR A 95 5.02 -5.68 18.36
C TYR A 95 3.62 -6.11 18.78
N TYR A 96 3.13 -7.20 18.21
CA TYR A 96 1.87 -7.84 18.53
C TYR A 96 2.14 -9.28 18.93
N ALA A 97 1.74 -9.66 20.14
CA ALA A 97 1.83 -11.05 20.58
C ALA A 97 0.78 -11.90 19.85
N TRP A 98 1.09 -13.17 19.58
CA TRP A 98 0.12 -14.07 18.92
C TRP A 98 -1.16 -14.25 19.74
N SER A 99 -1.05 -14.21 21.08
CA SER A 99 -2.20 -14.27 21.99
C SER A 99 -3.19 -13.10 21.84
N GLU A 100 -2.75 -11.97 21.27
CA GLU A 100 -3.59 -10.80 21.02
C GLU A 100 -4.18 -10.80 19.61
N ILE A 101 -3.74 -11.73 18.76
CA ILE A 101 -4.14 -11.85 17.36
C ILE A 101 -5.15 -12.99 17.26
N ARG A 102 -6.33 -12.65 16.76
CA ARG A 102 -7.43 -13.58 16.52
C ARG A 102 -7.28 -14.31 15.20
N ASP A 103 -6.94 -13.57 14.13
CA ASP A 103 -6.81 -14.14 12.79
C ASP A 103 -5.51 -13.68 12.13
N VAL A 104 -4.82 -14.62 11.49
CA VAL A 104 -3.67 -14.42 10.62
C VAL A 104 -3.97 -15.06 9.28
N TYR A 105 -3.91 -14.29 8.20
CA TYR A 105 -4.29 -14.81 6.88
C TYR A 105 -3.50 -14.15 5.74
N PRO A 106 -3.32 -14.85 4.60
CA PRO A 106 -2.87 -14.25 3.36
C PRO A 106 -3.71 -13.03 3.01
N ARG A 107 -3.10 -11.87 2.76
CA ARG A 107 -3.85 -10.66 2.40
C ARG A 107 -3.37 -10.11 1.08
N SER A 108 -4.26 -10.18 0.10
CA SER A 108 -4.17 -9.32 -1.08
C SER A 108 -4.67 -7.94 -0.70
N TYR A 109 -3.87 -6.90 -0.94
CA TYR A 109 -4.27 -5.52 -0.73
C TYR A 109 -3.95 -4.66 -1.95
N GLU A 110 -4.85 -3.75 -2.25
CA GLU A 110 -4.60 -2.67 -3.19
C GLU A 110 -4.28 -1.40 -2.41
N VAL A 111 -3.21 -0.72 -2.82
CA VAL A 111 -2.95 0.65 -2.38
C VAL A 111 -3.49 1.54 -3.49
N ALA A 112 -4.68 2.10 -3.30
CA ALA A 112 -5.23 3.07 -4.23
C ALA A 112 -4.22 4.22 -4.44
N GLY A 113 -3.64 4.29 -5.65
CA GLY A 113 -3.13 5.53 -6.23
C GLY A 113 -1.68 5.97 -5.96
N SER A 114 -0.76 5.24 -5.33
CA SER A 114 0.53 5.91 -4.98
C SER A 114 1.83 5.11 -4.89
N PHE A 115 1.85 3.79 -5.04
CA PHE A 115 3.15 3.09 -4.92
C PHE A 115 3.87 2.90 -6.26
N LEU A 116 3.25 2.43 -7.34
CA LEU A 116 4.00 2.13 -8.59
C LEU A 116 3.49 2.87 -9.83
N SER A 117 2.20 3.17 -9.90
CA SER A 117 1.59 4.01 -10.94
C SER A 117 0.11 4.23 -10.60
N PRO A 118 -0.41 5.47 -10.68
CA PRO A 118 -1.84 5.73 -10.59
C PRO A 118 -2.64 4.89 -11.60
N PHE A 119 -2.09 4.66 -12.80
CA PHE A 119 -2.73 3.91 -13.89
C PHE A 119 -2.76 2.41 -13.65
N ALA A 120 -1.68 1.82 -13.13
CA ALA A 120 -1.62 0.37 -12.88
C ALA A 120 -2.39 -0.02 -11.60
N SER A 121 -2.42 0.87 -10.60
CA SER A 121 -3.28 0.72 -9.43
C SER A 121 -4.77 0.92 -9.79
N SER A 122 -5.11 1.93 -10.59
CA SER A 122 -6.51 2.21 -10.98
C SER A 122 -7.10 1.13 -11.89
N ALA A 123 -6.29 0.51 -12.74
CA ALA A 123 -6.71 -0.58 -13.64
C ALA A 123 -6.87 -1.94 -12.93
N GLY A 124 -6.58 -2.04 -11.62
CA GLY A 124 -6.67 -3.31 -10.88
C GLY A 124 -5.64 -4.36 -11.31
N THR A 125 -4.52 -3.92 -11.90
CA THR A 125 -3.45 -4.79 -12.42
C THR A 125 -2.32 -5.00 -11.42
N LEU A 126 -2.24 -4.19 -10.37
CA LEU A 126 -1.30 -4.32 -9.26
C LEU A 126 -2.03 -4.76 -7.99
N VAL A 127 -1.79 -6.00 -7.57
CA VAL A 127 -2.24 -6.52 -6.28
C VAL A 127 -1.01 -6.75 -5.42
N HIS A 128 -0.93 -6.12 -4.27
CA HIS A 128 0.15 -6.40 -3.34
C HIS A 128 -0.23 -7.60 -2.47
N THR A 129 0.73 -8.49 -2.25
CA THR A 129 0.59 -9.56 -1.27
C THR A 129 1.18 -9.12 0.06
N GLY A 130 0.51 -9.52 1.13
CA GLY A 130 0.91 -9.26 2.48
C GLY A 130 0.21 -10.17 3.46
N ILE A 131 0.35 -9.88 4.74
CA ILE A 131 -0.25 -10.68 5.81
C ILE A 131 -1.26 -9.81 6.53
N GLY A 132 -2.51 -10.27 6.57
CA GLY A 132 -3.56 -9.68 7.37
C GLY A 132 -3.47 -10.20 8.80
N LEU A 133 -3.53 -9.29 9.76
CA LEU A 133 -3.68 -9.64 11.17
C LEU A 133 -4.95 -8.96 11.69
N GLU A 134 -5.79 -9.71 12.40
CA GLU A 134 -6.90 -9.16 13.16
C GLU A 134 -6.66 -9.39 14.63
N THR A 135 -6.69 -8.32 15.42
CA THR A 135 -6.56 -8.43 16.88
C THR A 135 -7.88 -8.88 17.51
N ASN A 136 -7.83 -9.35 18.75
CA ASN A 136 -9.02 -9.68 19.54
C ASN A 136 -9.99 -8.49 19.66
N GLU A 137 -9.46 -7.26 19.70
CA GLU A 137 -10.24 -6.01 19.72
C GLU A 137 -10.87 -5.63 18.35
N GLY A 138 -10.68 -6.43 17.30
CA GLY A 138 -11.20 -6.17 15.96
C GLY A 138 -10.35 -5.21 15.11
N ARG A 139 -9.15 -4.82 15.57
CA ARG A 139 -8.24 -3.99 14.79
C ARG A 139 -7.62 -4.80 13.65
N ARG A 140 -7.75 -4.30 12.43
CA ARG A 140 -7.15 -4.87 11.22
C ARG A 140 -5.78 -4.25 10.94
N LEU A 141 -4.75 -5.08 10.88
CA LEU A 141 -3.39 -4.71 10.54
C LEU A 141 -3.00 -5.36 9.21
N LEU A 142 -2.00 -4.78 8.55
CA LEU A 142 -1.46 -5.26 7.30
C LEU A 142 0.06 -5.21 7.35
N VAL A 143 0.69 -6.38 7.21
CA VAL A 143 2.12 -6.51 6.99
C VAL A 143 2.38 -6.48 5.49
N ARG A 144 3.12 -5.46 5.04
CA ARG A 144 3.38 -5.19 3.63
C ARG A 144 4.66 -5.86 3.16
N PHE A 145 4.62 -6.46 1.98
CA PHE A 145 5.80 -7.02 1.32
C PHE A 145 6.00 -6.32 -0.03
N THR A 146 7.27 -6.15 -0.41
CA THR A 146 7.69 -5.37 -1.57
C THR A 146 8.73 -6.17 -2.38
N PRO A 147 8.65 -6.17 -3.72
CA PRO A 147 7.70 -5.46 -4.59
C PRO A 147 6.26 -6.02 -4.54
N GLY A 148 5.27 -5.29 -5.04
CA GLY A 148 3.93 -5.85 -5.26
C GLY A 148 3.92 -6.80 -6.45
N SER A 149 2.99 -7.76 -6.48
CA SER A 149 2.78 -8.60 -7.66
C SER A 149 1.95 -7.86 -8.72
N ILE A 150 2.40 -7.88 -9.97
CA ILE A 150 1.57 -7.48 -11.11
C ILE A 150 0.78 -8.72 -11.53
N ARG A 151 -0.52 -8.58 -11.78
CA ARG A 151 -1.45 -9.68 -12.09
C ARG A 151 -1.02 -10.56 -13.27
N ALA A 152 -0.16 -10.03 -14.16
CA ALA A 152 0.44 -10.71 -15.30
C ALA A 152 1.83 -11.33 -15.02
N PHE A 153 2.55 -10.86 -14.00
CA PHE A 153 3.85 -11.39 -13.57
C PHE A 153 3.64 -12.12 -12.23
N ARG A 154 3.12 -13.35 -12.30
CA ARG A 154 2.92 -14.23 -11.14
C ARG A 154 4.25 -14.57 -10.48
N ALA A 155 4.60 -13.83 -9.44
CA ALA A 155 5.43 -14.35 -8.37
C ALA A 155 5.07 -13.57 -7.11
N GLU A 156 4.48 -14.25 -6.13
CA GLU A 156 4.45 -13.73 -4.77
C GLU A 156 5.91 -13.48 -4.34
N THR A 157 6.16 -12.40 -3.59
CA THR A 157 7.55 -12.11 -3.22
C THR A 157 8.12 -13.22 -2.34
N ARG A 158 9.40 -13.54 -2.55
CA ARG A 158 10.13 -14.50 -1.72
C ARG A 158 10.00 -14.17 -0.22
N GLY A 159 10.08 -12.88 0.13
CA GLY A 159 9.90 -12.43 1.51
C GLY A 159 8.53 -12.76 2.10
N TYR A 160 7.47 -12.63 1.30
CA TYR A 160 6.12 -13.01 1.71
C TYR A 160 5.99 -14.53 1.87
N LEU A 161 6.47 -15.30 0.88
CA LEU A 161 6.41 -16.76 0.89
C LEU A 161 7.11 -17.34 2.12
N GLU A 162 8.35 -16.92 2.38
CA GLU A 162 9.13 -17.38 3.53
C GLU A 162 8.48 -16.96 4.86
N ALA A 163 8.01 -15.72 4.98
CA ALA A 163 7.34 -15.27 6.20
C ALA A 163 6.06 -16.05 6.48
N MET A 164 5.23 -16.30 5.46
CA MET A 164 3.99 -17.04 5.60
C MET A 164 4.23 -18.51 5.95
N LEU A 165 5.25 -19.14 5.34
CA LEU A 165 5.66 -20.50 5.66
C LEU A 165 6.07 -20.63 7.13
N VAL A 166 6.89 -19.69 7.62
CA VAL A 166 7.35 -19.69 9.02
C VAL A 166 6.19 -19.48 10.00
N ILE A 167 5.25 -18.60 9.67
CA ILE A 167 4.06 -18.38 10.49
C ILE A 167 3.19 -19.64 10.53
N ARG A 168 2.88 -20.23 9.38
CA ARG A 168 2.09 -21.47 9.27
C ARG A 168 2.73 -22.60 10.07
N ASP A 169 4.02 -22.82 9.90
CA ASP A 169 4.77 -23.83 10.66
C ASP A 169 4.67 -23.60 12.17
N ARG A 170 4.81 -22.35 12.64
CA ARG A 170 4.68 -22.01 14.06
C ARG A 170 3.29 -22.34 14.59
N PHE A 171 2.22 -21.98 13.88
CA PHE A 171 0.85 -22.25 14.31
C PHE A 171 0.55 -23.75 14.32
N ALA A 172 0.97 -24.46 13.27
CA ALA A 172 0.85 -25.91 13.17
C ALA A 172 1.58 -26.64 14.31
N ARG A 173 2.84 -26.26 14.62
CA ARG A 173 3.61 -26.87 15.72
C ARG A 173 2.98 -26.67 17.11
N ARG A 174 2.15 -25.64 17.27
CA ARG A 174 1.42 -25.35 18.52
C ARG A 174 0.00 -25.93 18.55
N GLY A 175 -0.46 -26.51 17.43
CA GLY A 175 -1.85 -26.95 17.30
C GLY A 175 -2.86 -25.79 17.39
N GLU A 176 -2.43 -24.57 17.06
CA GLU A 176 -3.26 -23.37 17.11
C GLU A 176 -3.75 -23.06 15.68
N PRO A 177 -5.06 -22.78 15.47
CA PRO A 177 -5.54 -22.32 14.16
C PRO A 177 -5.05 -20.90 13.88
N MET A 178 -4.69 -20.62 12.63
CA MET A 178 -4.36 -19.26 12.19
C MET A 178 -5.60 -18.39 12.05
N VAL A 179 -6.74 -18.95 11.68
CA VAL A 179 -8.00 -18.22 11.49
C VAL A 179 -9.08 -18.81 12.39
N GLN A 180 -9.57 -18.02 13.33
CA GLN A 180 -10.63 -18.44 14.26
C GLN A 180 -12.03 -18.05 13.78
N THR A 181 -12.15 -17.02 12.93
CA THR A 181 -13.44 -16.47 12.51
C THR A 181 -13.78 -16.72 11.04
N ALA A 182 -13.29 -17.82 10.45
CA ALA A 182 -13.56 -18.11 9.06
C ALA A 182 -15.07 -18.31 8.82
N THR A 183 -15.63 -17.57 7.86
CA THR A 183 -17.01 -17.79 7.42
C THR A 183 -17.00 -18.83 6.31
N SER A 184 -17.86 -19.85 6.40
CA SER A 184 -18.06 -20.81 5.32
C SER A 184 -18.87 -20.17 4.19
N PHE A 185 -18.40 -20.30 2.95
CA PHE A 185 -19.09 -19.79 1.77
C PHE A 185 -19.46 -20.93 0.81
N SER A 186 -20.60 -20.82 0.13
CA SER A 186 -20.91 -21.69 -1.02
C SER A 186 -20.08 -21.31 -2.24
N ASP A 187 -19.89 -22.24 -3.17
CA ASP A 187 -19.12 -22.01 -4.40
C ASP A 187 -19.66 -20.84 -5.22
N ASP A 188 -20.98 -20.75 -5.38
CA ASP A 188 -21.65 -19.63 -6.06
C ASP A 188 -21.33 -18.29 -5.39
N ARG A 189 -21.29 -18.28 -4.05
CA ARG A 189 -20.97 -17.07 -3.29
C ARG A 189 -19.51 -16.69 -3.44
N VAL A 190 -18.59 -17.66 -3.45
CA VAL A 190 -17.16 -17.44 -3.71
C VAL A 190 -16.97 -16.84 -5.10
N LEU A 191 -17.62 -17.40 -6.13
CA LEU A 191 -17.54 -16.89 -7.51
C LEU A 191 -18.09 -15.46 -7.61
N ALA A 192 -19.22 -15.16 -6.98
CA ALA A 192 -19.80 -13.82 -6.95
C ALA A 192 -18.86 -12.80 -6.26
N MET A 193 -18.29 -13.17 -5.11
CA MET A 193 -17.33 -12.34 -4.37
C MET A 193 -16.05 -12.11 -5.18
N GLN A 194 -15.56 -13.13 -5.89
CA GLN A 194 -14.43 -12.99 -6.80
C GLN A 194 -14.75 -12.07 -7.98
N ALA A 195 -15.95 -12.17 -8.57
CA ALA A 195 -16.37 -11.30 -9.65
C ALA A 195 -16.44 -9.83 -9.19
N GLN A 196 -17.04 -9.58 -8.03
CA GLN A 196 -17.07 -8.25 -7.42
C GLN A 196 -15.67 -7.72 -7.12
N ALA A 197 -14.77 -8.56 -6.62
CA ALA A 197 -13.38 -8.21 -6.38
C ALA A 197 -12.54 -8.09 -7.67
N ARG A 198 -13.12 -8.23 -8.87
CA ARG A 198 -12.46 -7.99 -10.16
C ARG A 198 -12.86 -6.67 -10.80
N GLU A 199 -13.86 -5.98 -10.25
CA GLU A 199 -14.33 -4.71 -10.81
C GLU A 199 -13.22 -3.64 -10.75
N PRO A 200 -13.03 -2.87 -11.84
CA PRO A 200 -12.03 -1.81 -11.87
C PRO A 200 -12.36 -0.73 -10.83
N LEU A 201 -11.33 -0.24 -10.14
CA LEU A 201 -11.49 0.78 -9.10
C LEU A 201 -11.89 2.15 -9.67
N VAL A 202 -11.43 2.45 -10.89
CA VAL A 202 -11.77 3.69 -11.59
C VAL A 202 -11.92 3.35 -13.07
N PRO A 203 -12.98 3.82 -13.75
CA PRO A 203 -13.06 3.70 -15.20
C PRO A 203 -11.93 4.51 -15.85
N ILE A 204 -11.48 4.07 -17.02
CA ILE A 204 -10.40 4.76 -17.77
C ILE A 204 -10.72 6.25 -17.97
N THR A 205 -11.98 6.59 -18.23
CA THR A 205 -12.47 7.97 -18.34
C THR A 205 -12.23 8.79 -17.08
N GLY A 206 -12.37 8.20 -15.89
CA GLY A 206 -12.08 8.84 -14.61
C GLY A 206 -10.59 9.15 -14.43
N VAL A 207 -9.72 8.33 -14.99
CA VAL A 207 -8.26 8.57 -14.98
C VAL A 207 -7.88 9.73 -15.90
N PHE A 208 -8.47 9.79 -17.10
CA PHE A 208 -8.30 10.93 -18.01
C PHE A 208 -8.74 12.24 -17.35
N LEU A 209 -9.93 12.27 -16.73
CA LEU A 209 -10.42 13.44 -16.02
C LEU A 209 -9.49 13.84 -14.87
N ALA A 210 -8.99 12.89 -14.07
CA ALA A 210 -8.08 13.21 -12.97
C ALA A 210 -6.78 13.92 -13.42
N PHE A 211 -6.28 13.63 -14.63
CA PHE A 211 -5.07 14.24 -15.17
C PHE A 211 -5.30 15.58 -15.88
N PHE A 212 -6.33 15.64 -16.74
CA PHE A 212 -6.53 16.81 -17.60
C PHE A 212 -7.43 17.88 -16.99
N LEU A 213 -8.30 17.51 -16.04
CA LEU A 213 -9.23 18.46 -15.43
C LEU A 213 -8.53 19.53 -14.59
N PRO A 214 -7.50 19.23 -13.74
CA PRO A 214 -6.81 20.28 -12.98
C PRO A 214 -6.19 21.39 -13.84
N PRO A 215 -5.35 21.11 -14.87
CA PRO A 215 -4.81 22.17 -15.71
C PRO A 215 -5.90 22.88 -16.51
N SER A 216 -6.97 22.18 -16.92
CA SER A 216 -8.11 22.80 -17.62
C SER A 216 -8.88 23.79 -16.74
N ILE A 217 -9.09 23.45 -15.45
CA ILE A 217 -9.71 24.36 -14.47
C ILE A 217 -8.83 25.59 -14.26
N VAL A 218 -7.52 25.40 -14.07
CA VAL A 218 -6.59 26.53 -13.91
C VAL A 218 -6.63 27.43 -15.14
N ALA A 219 -6.54 26.87 -16.35
CA ALA A 219 -6.61 27.62 -17.59
C ALA A 219 -7.93 28.40 -17.74
N ALA A 220 -9.07 27.76 -17.46
CA ALA A 220 -10.38 28.40 -17.52
C ALA A 220 -10.49 29.57 -16.52
N ILE A 221 -10.03 29.40 -15.27
CA ILE A 221 -10.02 30.46 -14.26
C ILE A 221 -9.15 31.62 -14.73
N LEU A 222 -7.94 31.36 -15.24
CA LEU A 222 -7.04 32.40 -15.74
C LEU A 222 -7.65 33.16 -16.93
N ILE A 223 -8.32 32.46 -17.86
CA ILE A 223 -9.00 33.10 -19.00
C ILE A 223 -10.12 34.02 -18.51
N VAL A 224 -10.96 33.57 -17.57
CA VAL A 224 -12.06 34.37 -17.02
C VAL A 224 -11.54 35.60 -16.30
N LEU A 225 -10.51 35.45 -15.46
CA LEU A 225 -9.87 36.57 -14.75
C LEU A 225 -9.24 37.58 -15.70
N SER A 226 -8.63 37.10 -16.79
CA SER A 226 -8.06 37.94 -17.85
C SER A 226 -9.14 38.75 -18.57
N VAL A 227 -10.25 38.11 -18.96
CA VAL A 227 -11.40 38.79 -19.58
C VAL A 227 -12.01 39.83 -18.63
N ALA A 228 -12.07 39.52 -17.33
CA ALA A 228 -12.54 40.43 -16.29
C ALA A 228 -11.51 41.50 -15.89
N ARG A 229 -10.30 41.49 -16.46
CA ARG A 229 -9.19 42.41 -16.15
C ARG A 229 -8.81 42.43 -14.67
N VAL A 230 -8.90 41.29 -14.00
CA VAL A 230 -8.51 41.14 -12.60
C VAL A 230 -6.99 40.96 -12.52
N GLU A 231 -6.33 41.74 -11.67
CA GLU A 231 -4.91 41.54 -11.41
C GLU A 231 -4.65 40.20 -10.71
N LEU A 232 -3.71 39.43 -11.26
CA LEU A 232 -3.32 38.13 -10.70
C LEU A 232 -2.46 38.33 -9.46
N THR A 233 -3.09 38.24 -8.29
CA THR A 233 -2.36 38.20 -7.01
C THR A 233 -2.00 36.75 -6.63
N PRO A 234 -0.96 36.55 -5.80
CA PRO A 234 -0.62 35.21 -5.28
C PRO A 234 -1.78 34.50 -4.59
N VAL A 235 -2.68 35.25 -3.94
CA VAL A 235 -3.88 34.70 -3.27
C VAL A 235 -4.85 34.12 -4.28
N ILE A 236 -5.08 34.82 -5.40
CA ILE A 236 -5.97 34.34 -6.47
C ILE A 236 -5.39 33.08 -7.13
N LEU A 237 -4.08 33.03 -7.35
CA LEU A 237 -3.40 31.84 -7.89
C LEU A 237 -3.50 30.65 -6.93
N LEU A 238 -3.33 30.86 -5.63
CA LEU A 238 -3.52 29.82 -4.61
C LEU A 238 -4.97 29.30 -4.58
N LEU A 239 -5.95 30.19 -4.68
CA LEU A 239 -7.37 29.80 -4.77
C LEU A 239 -7.66 29.00 -6.03
N ALA A 240 -7.13 29.42 -7.19
CA ALA A 240 -7.29 28.69 -8.44
C ALA A 240 -6.69 27.27 -8.35
N LEU A 241 -5.51 27.16 -7.74
CA LEU A 241 -4.86 25.87 -7.48
C LEU A 241 -5.68 25.01 -6.51
N ALA A 242 -6.20 25.60 -5.43
CA ALA A 242 -7.05 24.90 -4.47
C ALA A 242 -8.31 24.33 -5.13
N VAL A 243 -8.97 25.11 -6.00
CA VAL A 243 -10.14 24.65 -6.77
C VAL A 243 -9.75 23.53 -7.74
N ALA A 244 -8.62 23.65 -8.42
CA ALA A 244 -8.14 22.62 -9.35
C ALA A 244 -7.77 21.29 -8.67
N ILE A 245 -7.46 21.30 -7.37
CA ILE A 245 -7.15 20.09 -6.57
C ILE A 245 -8.42 19.36 -6.09
N LEU A 246 -9.58 20.04 -6.02
CA LEU A 246 -10.81 19.42 -5.52
C LEU A 246 -11.22 18.17 -6.31
N PRO A 247 -11.26 18.18 -7.67
CA PRO A 247 -11.63 16.98 -8.41
C PRO A 247 -10.68 15.78 -8.21
N PRO A 248 -9.33 15.90 -8.29
CA PRO A 248 -8.46 14.76 -8.05
C PRO A 248 -8.55 14.27 -6.59
N ALA A 249 -8.71 15.18 -5.61
CA ALA A 249 -8.91 14.78 -4.22
C ALA A 249 -10.21 13.98 -4.01
N ALA A 250 -11.33 14.43 -4.60
CA ALA A 250 -12.60 13.72 -4.55
C ALA A 250 -12.52 12.35 -5.24
N SER A 251 -11.85 12.28 -6.39
CA SER A 251 -11.60 11.03 -7.11
C SER A 251 -10.80 10.06 -6.25
N MET A 252 -9.68 10.49 -5.67
CA MET A 252 -8.86 9.68 -4.77
C MET A 252 -9.66 9.15 -3.59
N LEU A 253 -10.50 9.99 -2.96
CA LEU A 253 -11.34 9.57 -1.83
C LEU A 253 -12.33 8.48 -2.23
N ARG A 254 -12.94 8.59 -3.41
CA ARG A 254 -13.84 7.56 -3.93
C ARG A 254 -13.10 6.24 -4.19
N THR A 255 -11.94 6.31 -4.83
CA THR A 255 -11.08 5.14 -5.10
C THR A 255 -10.63 4.48 -3.81
N LEU A 256 -10.28 5.25 -2.77
CA LEU A 256 -9.91 4.72 -1.46
C LEU A 256 -11.06 3.91 -0.84
N ARG A 257 -12.27 4.47 -0.80
CA ARG A 257 -13.44 3.76 -0.27
C ARG A 257 -13.76 2.48 -1.04
N GLN A 258 -13.63 2.51 -2.36
CA GLN A 258 -13.86 1.33 -3.19
C GLN A 258 -12.78 0.27 -2.95
N SER A 259 -11.52 0.68 -2.82
CA SER A 259 -10.40 -0.19 -2.46
C SER A 259 -10.60 -0.81 -1.07
N GLU A 260 -11.07 -0.06 -0.09
CA GLU A 260 -11.40 -0.58 1.25
C GLU A 260 -12.47 -1.68 1.20
N ARG A 261 -13.57 -1.46 0.48
CA ARG A 261 -14.63 -2.47 0.29
C ARG A 261 -14.10 -3.73 -0.39
N ARG A 262 -13.30 -3.56 -1.45
CA ARG A 262 -12.68 -4.69 -2.15
C ARG A 262 -11.70 -5.46 -1.26
N ASN A 263 -10.89 -4.76 -0.47
CA ASN A 263 -9.97 -5.35 0.48
C ASN A 263 -10.70 -6.13 1.59
N GLN A 264 -11.92 -5.75 1.97
CA GLN A 264 -12.75 -6.53 2.89
C GLN A 264 -13.16 -7.86 2.26
N ILE A 265 -13.71 -7.84 1.04
CA ILE A 265 -14.10 -9.06 0.31
C ILE A 265 -12.91 -10.00 0.15
N LEU A 266 -11.76 -9.47 -0.28
CA LEU A 266 -10.53 -10.26 -0.43
C LEU A 266 -10.02 -10.82 0.91
N SER A 267 -10.24 -10.13 2.02
CA SER A 267 -9.86 -10.63 3.35
C SER A 267 -10.75 -11.81 3.76
N GLU A 268 -12.06 -11.69 3.59
CA GLU A 268 -12.99 -12.80 3.93
C GLU A 268 -12.74 -14.04 3.07
N LEU A 269 -12.50 -13.85 1.75
CA LEU A 269 -12.13 -14.95 0.87
C LEU A 269 -10.82 -15.61 1.28
N ALA A 270 -9.81 -14.83 1.70
CA ALA A 270 -8.53 -15.38 2.10
C ALA A 270 -8.60 -16.11 3.46
N LYS A 271 -9.40 -15.60 4.41
CA LYS A 271 -9.69 -16.32 5.66
C LYS A 271 -10.35 -17.67 5.39
N TYR A 272 -11.34 -17.71 4.50
CA TYR A 272 -12.00 -18.96 4.09
C TYR A 272 -11.02 -19.93 3.43
N GLN A 273 -10.18 -19.44 2.51
CA GLN A 273 -9.16 -20.27 1.84
C GLN A 273 -8.11 -20.83 2.81
N GLU A 274 -7.65 -20.04 3.78
CA GLU A 274 -6.69 -20.50 4.78
C GLU A 274 -7.32 -21.54 5.70
N HIS A 275 -8.57 -21.35 6.11
CA HIS A 275 -9.29 -22.33 6.92
C HIS A 275 -9.47 -23.68 6.19
N LEU A 276 -9.87 -23.67 4.91
CA LEU A 276 -9.92 -24.89 4.09
C LEU A 276 -8.56 -25.58 3.95
N ARG A 277 -7.47 -24.80 3.94
CA ARG A 277 -6.10 -25.32 3.87
C ARG A 277 -5.72 -26.05 5.15
N GLU A 278 -6.07 -25.47 6.30
CA GLU A 278 -5.86 -26.08 7.62
C GLU A 278 -6.64 -27.40 7.75
N ASP A 279 -7.91 -27.41 7.34
CA ASP A 279 -8.74 -28.63 7.34
C ASP A 279 -8.11 -29.73 6.45
N ALA A 280 -7.67 -29.35 5.24
CA ALA A 280 -7.02 -30.29 4.32
C ALA A 280 -5.67 -30.81 4.84
N GLU A 281 -4.90 -30.00 5.56
CA GLU A 281 -3.64 -30.40 6.20
C GLU A 281 -3.90 -31.31 7.42
N ALA A 282 -4.95 -31.06 8.20
CA ALA A 282 -5.35 -31.89 9.34
C ALA A 282 -5.84 -33.30 8.93
N ILE A 283 -6.43 -33.43 7.74
CA ILE A 283 -6.92 -34.70 7.19
C ILE A 283 -5.79 -35.54 6.56
N ARG A 284 -4.62 -34.97 6.27
CA ARG A 284 -3.50 -35.75 5.70
C ARG A 284 -2.97 -36.74 6.74
N PRO A 285 -3.02 -38.06 6.47
CA PRO A 285 -2.42 -39.04 7.37
C PRO A 285 -0.92 -38.77 7.49
N THR A 286 -0.43 -38.69 8.72
CA THR A 286 1.01 -38.72 8.99
C THR A 286 1.58 -40.05 8.51
N PRO A 287 2.78 -40.08 7.90
CA PRO A 287 3.37 -41.31 7.36
C PRO A 287 3.57 -42.44 8.39
N GLU A 288 3.39 -42.18 9.69
CA GLU A 288 3.40 -43.21 10.74
C GLU A 288 2.08 -44.00 10.87
N THR A 289 0.98 -43.57 10.24
CA THR A 289 -0.33 -44.29 10.28
C THR A 289 -0.66 -45.02 8.99
N ALA A 290 0.21 -44.98 7.98
CA ALA A 290 0.04 -45.68 6.70
C ALA A 290 0.64 -47.11 6.67
N GLU A 291 1.35 -47.51 7.72
CA GLU A 291 1.79 -48.89 7.94
C GLU A 291 1.02 -49.50 9.12
N ASN A 292 -0.21 -49.93 8.87
CA ASN A 292 -0.90 -51.02 9.59
C ASN A 292 -1.97 -51.64 8.69
#